data_AF-A0A3D0YZ06-F1
#
_entry.id   AF-A0A3D0YZ06-F1
#
_cell.length_a   1.000
_cell.length_b   1.000
_cell.length_c   1.000
_cell.angle_alpha   90.00
_cell.angle_beta   90.00
_cell.angle_gamma   90.00
#
_symmetry.space_group_name_H-M   'P 1'
#
loop_
_entity.id
_entity.type
_entity.pdbx_description
1 polymer ?
#
loop_
_entity_poly.entity_id
_entity_poly.type
_entity_poly.pdbx_seq_one_letter_code
_entity_poly.pdbx_strand_id
1 'polypeptide(L)'
;MTWLVEIILSSLDALFSLTGSYGWAIILLTVGIRAVLLPLTAAQIRSRAKMQEVTPKLNELRAKFKNDRERLNRETMELWKKHKVNPLGGCLPLLVQLPFVWAVFVALQRVDYQVTPYFLGINLAEPELWVLPILAGAGTFVQSLLMSGGDPAQRGMLYVAPLMIAWVTRSFPAGLAIYWVMTSVVGVVEHYGFTWIMRTRARAKEQPR
;
A
#
# COMPACT_ATOMS: atom_id res chain seq x y z
N MET A 1 -2.70 21.06 -3.30
CA MET A 1 -1.77 20.08 -2.70
C MET A 1 -0.89 20.69 -1.61
N THR A 2 -0.57 21.99 -1.68
CA THR A 2 0.21 22.70 -0.64
C THR A 2 -0.38 22.57 0.76
N TRP A 3 -1.71 22.72 0.88
CA TRP A 3 -2.43 22.54 2.16
C TRP A 3 -2.19 21.16 2.80
N LEU A 4 -2.08 20.08 2.01
CA LEU A 4 -1.83 18.74 2.55
C LEU A 4 -0.40 18.61 3.07
N VAL A 5 0.57 19.20 2.36
CA VAL A 5 1.97 19.25 2.78
C VAL A 5 2.09 20.03 4.10
N GLU A 6 1.41 21.18 4.22
CA GLU A 6 1.41 22.00 5.43
C GLU A 6 0.80 21.28 6.63
N ILE A 7 -0.31 20.56 6.43
CA ILE A 7 -0.90 19.71 7.48
C ILE A 7 0.08 18.63 7.92
N ILE A 8 0.74 17.96 6.97
CA ILE A 8 1.73 16.91 7.29
C ILE A 8 2.91 17.49 8.06
N LEU A 9 3.45 18.62 7.62
CA LEU A 9 4.55 19.31 8.31
C LEU A 9 4.16 19.70 9.73
N SER A 10 3.02 20.38 9.89
CA SER A 10 2.51 20.78 11.21
C SER A 10 2.30 19.58 12.13
N SER A 11 1.83 18.46 11.57
CA SER A 11 1.67 17.20 12.31
C SER A 11 3.01 16.58 12.71
N LEU A 12 4.03 16.64 11.84
CA LEU A 12 5.37 16.16 12.15
C LEU A 12 6.01 16.97 13.26
N ASP A 13 5.90 18.31 13.23
CA ASP A 13 6.46 19.18 14.27
C ASP A 13 5.74 18.99 15.61
N ALA A 14 4.41 18.84 15.59
CA ALA A 14 3.64 18.49 16.78
C ALA A 14 4.09 17.12 17.36
N LEU A 15 4.19 16.09 16.52
CA LEU A 15 4.64 14.76 16.95
C LEU A 15 6.11 14.77 17.40
N PHE A 16 6.95 15.60 16.80
CA PHE A 16 8.32 15.83 17.23
C PHE A 16 8.35 16.45 18.62
N SER A 17 7.53 17.47 18.90
CA SER A 17 7.44 18.08 20.24
C SER A 17 7.02 17.09 21.34
N LEU A 18 6.24 16.06 20.98
CA LEU A 18 5.85 15.00 21.91
C LEU A 18 6.94 13.93 22.11
N THR A 19 7.64 13.56 21.04
CA THR A 19 8.53 12.38 21.03
C THR A 19 10.02 12.73 21.16
N GLY A 20 10.38 13.97 20.86
CA GLY A 20 11.76 14.43 20.74
C GLY A 20 12.55 13.76 19.60
N SER A 21 11.90 13.12 18.62
CA SER A 21 12.59 12.46 17.50
C SER A 21 11.75 12.43 16.24
N TYR A 22 12.31 12.92 15.13
CA TYR A 22 11.63 12.86 13.84
C TYR A 22 11.38 11.43 13.35
N GLY A 23 12.20 10.45 13.74
CA GLY A 23 11.94 9.04 13.38
C GLY A 23 10.64 8.51 14.00
N TRP A 24 10.42 8.76 15.30
CA TRP A 24 9.15 8.42 15.96
C TRP A 24 7.98 9.25 15.43
N ALA A 25 8.20 10.54 15.15
CA ALA A 25 7.18 11.38 14.56
C ALA A 25 6.69 10.84 13.20
N ILE A 26 7.61 10.40 12.34
CA ILE A 26 7.28 9.77 11.04
C ILE A 26 6.48 8.48 11.24
N ILE A 27 6.88 7.63 12.18
CA ILE A 27 6.17 6.37 12.49
C ILE A 27 4.73 6.67 12.93
N LEU A 28 4.54 7.57 13.89
CA LEU A 28 3.22 7.93 14.42
C LEU A 28 2.35 8.61 13.36
N LEU A 29 2.92 9.52 12.57
CA LEU A 29 2.22 10.13 11.44
C LEU A 29 1.73 9.06 10.47
N THR A 30 2.58 8.08 10.13
CA THR A 30 2.23 7.00 9.19
C THR A 30 1.05 6.19 9.70
N VAL A 31 1.07 5.82 10.99
CA VAL A 31 -0.03 5.09 11.64
C VAL A 31 -1.31 5.95 11.65
N GLY A 32 -1.21 7.25 11.94
CA GLY A 32 -2.34 8.17 11.94
C GLY A 32 -2.98 8.32 10.56
N ILE A 33 -2.18 8.54 9.52
CA ILE A 33 -2.67 8.62 8.13
C ILE A 33 -3.37 7.31 7.75
N ARG A 34 -2.75 6.16 8.05
CA ARG A 34 -3.33 4.84 7.76
C ARG A 34 -4.64 4.61 8.52
N ALA A 35 -4.74 5.03 9.78
CA ALA A 35 -5.97 4.95 10.55
C ALA A 35 -7.11 5.79 9.93
N VAL A 36 -6.81 7.00 9.44
CA VAL A 36 -7.79 7.84 8.72
C VAL A 36 -8.21 7.21 7.38
N LEU A 37 -7.28 6.56 6.69
CA LEU A 37 -7.54 5.87 5.42
C LEU A 37 -8.10 4.46 5.59
N LEU A 38 -8.19 3.93 6.81
CA LEU A 38 -8.71 2.59 7.11
C LEU A 38 -10.07 2.27 6.48
N PRO A 39 -11.11 3.14 6.52
CA PRO A 39 -12.40 2.85 5.87
C PRO A 39 -12.25 2.69 4.35
N LEU A 40 -11.36 3.46 3.73
CA LEU A 40 -11.03 3.36 2.31
C LEU A 40 -10.31 2.04 2.04
N THR A 41 -9.28 1.70 2.82
CA THR A 41 -8.55 0.42 2.70
C THR A 41 -9.49 -0.77 2.86
N ALA A 42 -10.42 -0.72 3.80
CA ALA A 42 -11.46 -1.75 3.99
C ALA A 42 -12.39 -1.89 2.77
N ALA A 43 -12.76 -0.77 2.12
CA ALA A 43 -13.51 -0.83 0.87
C ALA A 43 -12.69 -1.48 -0.27
N GLN A 44 -11.40 -1.14 -0.36
CA GLN A 44 -10.48 -1.68 -1.36
C GLN A 44 -10.25 -3.18 -1.20
N ILE A 45 -10.04 -3.67 0.04
CA ILE A 45 -9.86 -5.10 0.31
C ILE A 45 -11.13 -5.88 -0.07
N ARG A 46 -12.33 -5.35 0.23
CA ARG A 46 -13.60 -5.97 -0.18
C ARG A 46 -13.75 -6.03 -1.71
N SER A 47 -13.38 -4.98 -2.43
CA SER A 47 -13.42 -4.97 -3.89
C SER A 47 -12.48 -6.01 -4.48
N ARG A 48 -11.31 -6.21 -3.86
CA ARG A 48 -10.31 -7.19 -4.31
C ARG A 48 -10.71 -8.63 -4.00
N ALA A 49 -11.37 -8.88 -2.86
CA ALA A 49 -11.91 -10.21 -2.55
C ALA A 49 -12.92 -10.67 -3.62
N LYS A 50 -13.83 -9.79 -4.07
CA LYS A 50 -14.76 -10.09 -5.16
C LYS A 50 -14.07 -10.36 -6.50
N MET A 51 -12.95 -9.69 -6.78
CA MET A 51 -12.14 -9.98 -7.96
C MET A 51 -11.52 -11.39 -7.89
N GLN A 52 -11.02 -11.80 -6.72
CA GLN A 52 -10.41 -13.12 -6.53
C GLN A 52 -11.39 -14.27 -6.79
N GLU A 53 -12.68 -14.10 -6.46
CA GLU A 53 -13.73 -15.09 -6.78
C GLU A 53 -13.93 -15.30 -8.30
N VAL A 54 -13.66 -14.26 -9.11
CA VAL A 54 -13.81 -14.30 -10.57
C VAL A 54 -12.52 -14.72 -11.27
N THR A 55 -11.36 -14.58 -10.62
CA THR A 55 -10.04 -15.00 -11.15
C THR A 55 -9.99 -16.44 -11.71
N PRO A 56 -10.55 -17.49 -11.09
CA PRO A 56 -10.51 -18.84 -11.67
C PRO A 56 -11.24 -18.92 -13.02
N LYS A 57 -12.43 -18.31 -13.12
CA LYS A 57 -13.20 -18.24 -14.38
C LYS A 57 -12.46 -17.44 -15.45
N LEU A 58 -11.75 -16.39 -15.04
CA LEU A 58 -10.90 -15.62 -15.95
C LEU A 58 -9.73 -16.46 -16.48
N ASN A 59 -9.14 -17.31 -15.65
CA ASN A 59 -8.05 -18.20 -16.07
C ASN A 59 -8.53 -19.29 -17.03
N GLU A 60 -9.73 -19.85 -16.82
CA GLU A 60 -10.37 -20.77 -17.77
C GLU A 60 -10.63 -20.09 -19.12
N LEU A 61 -11.11 -18.85 -19.10
CA LEU A 61 -11.36 -18.07 -20.30
C LEU A 61 -10.06 -17.78 -21.07
N ARG A 62 -9.00 -17.38 -20.37
CA ARG A 62 -7.65 -17.23 -20.94
C ARG A 62 -7.13 -18.53 -21.54
N ALA A 63 -7.43 -19.69 -20.94
CA ALA A 63 -7.05 -20.99 -21.47
C ALA A 63 -7.83 -21.36 -22.74
N LYS A 64 -9.13 -21.06 -22.80
CA LYS A 64 -10.00 -21.31 -23.96
C LYS A 64 -9.69 -20.42 -25.16
N PHE A 65 -9.38 -19.14 -24.93
CA PHE A 65 -9.19 -18.14 -25.98
C PHE A 65 -7.74 -17.65 -26.12
N LYS A 66 -6.74 -18.53 -25.87
CA LYS A 66 -5.31 -18.16 -25.96
C LYS A 66 -4.92 -17.49 -27.28
N ASN A 67 -5.51 -17.95 -28.39
CA ASN A 67 -5.16 -17.48 -29.74
C ASN A 67 -6.07 -16.36 -30.26
N ASP A 68 -7.13 -16.00 -29.52
CA ASP A 68 -8.12 -15.00 -29.96
C ASP A 68 -8.24 -13.89 -28.91
N ARG A 69 -7.35 -12.91 -29.03
CA ARG A 69 -7.20 -11.81 -28.08
C ARG A 69 -8.41 -10.88 -28.07
N GLU A 70 -9.09 -10.70 -29.21
CA GLU A 70 -10.30 -9.89 -29.30
C GLU A 70 -11.45 -10.55 -28.56
N ARG A 71 -11.67 -11.85 -28.80
CA ARG A 71 -12.73 -12.60 -28.13
C ARG A 71 -12.47 -12.76 -26.64
N LEU A 72 -11.22 -12.98 -26.25
CA LEU A 72 -10.81 -12.98 -24.84
C LEU A 72 -11.17 -11.66 -24.13
N ASN A 73 -10.91 -10.52 -24.76
CA ASN A 73 -11.22 -9.21 -24.17
C ASN A 73 -12.74 -9.01 -24.02
N ARG A 74 -13.54 -9.37 -25.05
CA ARG A 74 -15.02 -9.26 -24.99
C ARG A 74 -15.61 -10.13 -23.88
N GLU A 75 -15.22 -11.40 -23.85
CA GLU A 75 -15.71 -12.36 -22.85
C GLU A 75 -15.25 -12.00 -21.43
N THR A 76 -14.05 -11.43 -21.27
CA THR A 76 -13.55 -10.93 -19.98
C THR A 76 -14.42 -9.77 -19.48
N MET A 77 -14.75 -8.82 -20.35
CA MET A 77 -15.64 -7.70 -20.01
C MET A 77 -17.05 -8.17 -19.68
N GLU A 78 -17.58 -9.16 -20.42
CA GLU A 78 -18.86 -9.78 -20.10
C GLU A 78 -18.83 -10.51 -18.75
N LEU A 79 -17.75 -11.24 -18.46
CA LEU A 79 -17.56 -11.93 -17.19
C LEU A 79 -17.59 -10.93 -16.02
N TRP A 80 -16.87 -9.81 -16.14
CA TRP A 80 -16.87 -8.74 -15.14
C TRP A 80 -18.25 -8.12 -14.95
N LYS A 81 -18.98 -7.85 -16.05
CA LYS A 81 -20.37 -7.35 -16.00
C LYS A 81 -21.32 -8.35 -15.32
N LYS A 82 -21.26 -9.63 -15.69
CA LYS A 82 -22.09 -10.70 -15.11
C LYS A 82 -21.88 -10.84 -13.60
N HIS A 83 -20.64 -10.72 -13.13
CA HIS A 83 -20.29 -10.81 -11.71
C HIS A 83 -20.31 -9.45 -10.98
N LYS A 84 -20.67 -8.35 -11.66
CA LYS A 84 -20.70 -6.98 -11.14
C LYS A 84 -19.39 -6.56 -10.45
N VAL A 85 -18.27 -6.95 -11.04
CA VAL A 85 -16.94 -6.64 -10.52
C VAL A 85 -16.31 -5.50 -11.32
N ASN A 86 -15.74 -4.51 -10.63
CA ASN A 86 -15.07 -3.38 -11.27
C ASN A 86 -13.53 -3.56 -11.24
N PRO A 87 -12.85 -3.68 -12.40
CA PRO A 87 -11.40 -3.82 -12.46
C PRO A 87 -10.66 -2.61 -11.86
N LEU A 88 -11.26 -1.41 -11.93
CA LEU A 88 -10.67 -0.19 -11.38
C LEU A 88 -10.64 -0.18 -9.84
N GLY A 89 -11.47 -0.99 -9.19
CA GLY A 89 -11.42 -1.17 -7.74
C GLY A 89 -10.08 -1.74 -7.25
N GLY A 90 -9.34 -2.43 -8.14
CA GLY A 90 -8.00 -2.94 -7.87
C GLY A 90 -6.91 -1.88 -7.86
N CYS A 91 -6.98 -0.87 -8.74
CA CYS A 91 -5.99 0.20 -8.88
C CYS A 91 -6.34 1.47 -8.10
N LEU A 92 -7.55 1.58 -7.56
CA LEU A 92 -7.98 2.67 -6.68
C LEU A 92 -7.00 3.02 -5.54
N PRO A 93 -6.34 2.04 -4.88
CA PRO A 93 -5.35 2.36 -3.84
C PRO A 93 -4.18 3.15 -4.41
N LEU A 94 -3.68 2.81 -5.59
CA LEU A 94 -2.56 3.51 -6.21
C LEU A 94 -2.92 4.97 -6.52
N LEU A 95 -4.13 5.21 -7.05
CA LEU A 95 -4.58 6.55 -7.41
C LEU A 95 -4.73 7.48 -6.19
N VAL A 96 -5.26 6.97 -5.08
CA VAL A 96 -5.41 7.76 -3.85
C VAL A 96 -4.07 7.88 -3.11
N GLN A 97 -3.22 6.86 -3.18
CA GLN A 97 -1.93 6.82 -2.50
C GLN A 97 -0.92 7.80 -3.13
N LEU A 98 -0.92 7.97 -4.46
CA LEU A 98 0.06 8.80 -5.16
C LEU A 98 0.10 10.27 -4.66
N PRO A 99 -1.03 11.00 -4.54
CA PRO A 99 -1.04 12.35 -3.98
C PRO A 99 -0.55 12.42 -2.53
N PHE A 100 -0.87 11.41 -1.72
CA PHE A 100 -0.46 11.34 -0.32
C PHE A 100 1.03 11.09 -0.16
N VAL A 101 1.58 10.13 -0.92
CA VAL A 101 3.02 9.85 -0.95
C VAL A 101 3.79 11.08 -1.42
N TRP A 102 3.30 11.77 -2.45
CA TRP A 102 3.91 13.01 -2.92
C TRP A 102 3.91 14.10 -1.84
N ALA A 103 2.80 14.25 -1.11
CA ALA A 103 2.72 15.25 -0.05
C ALA A 103 3.65 14.93 1.13
N VAL A 104 3.73 13.66 1.55
CA VAL A 104 4.68 13.21 2.58
C VAL A 104 6.12 13.40 2.10
N PHE A 105 6.41 13.06 0.84
CA PHE A 105 7.73 13.24 0.24
C PHE A 105 8.18 14.70 0.30
N VAL A 106 7.35 15.63 -0.16
CA VAL A 106 7.66 17.07 -0.11
C VAL A 106 7.77 17.57 1.32
N ALA A 107 6.93 17.09 2.24
CA ALA A 107 7.01 17.46 3.65
C ALA A 107 8.33 17.00 4.27
N LEU A 108 8.73 15.74 4.10
CA LEU A 108 9.96 15.20 4.67
C LEU A 108 11.24 15.86 4.15
N GLN A 109 11.20 16.42 2.93
CA GLN A 109 12.30 17.23 2.38
C GLN A 109 12.40 18.63 2.99
N ARG A 110 11.33 19.11 3.63
CA ARG A 110 11.28 20.44 4.28
C ARG A 110 11.50 20.38 5.79
N VAL A 111 11.55 19.18 6.37
CA VAL A 111 11.86 18.99 7.79
C VAL A 111 13.31 19.38 8.06
N ASP A 112 13.52 20.15 9.11
CA ASP A 112 14.86 20.47 9.60
C ASP A 112 15.33 19.40 10.61
N TYR A 113 16.19 18.50 10.16
CA TYR A 113 16.72 17.41 10.99
C TYR A 113 17.89 17.83 11.89
N GLN A 114 18.31 19.11 11.90
CA GLN A 114 19.52 19.55 12.61
C GLN A 114 19.52 19.23 14.11
N VAL A 115 18.35 19.24 14.76
CA VAL A 115 18.24 19.00 16.21
C VAL A 115 18.37 17.52 16.55
N THR A 116 17.79 16.63 15.73
CA THR A 116 17.84 15.17 15.92
C THR A 116 18.10 14.44 14.61
N PRO A 117 19.35 14.49 14.11
CA PRO A 117 19.66 13.93 12.80
C PRO A 117 19.62 12.41 12.80
N TYR A 118 19.81 11.75 13.95
CA TYR A 118 19.88 10.29 14.04
C TYR A 118 18.62 9.65 14.60
N PHE A 119 18.22 8.53 14.01
CA PHE A 119 17.22 7.60 14.54
C PHE A 119 17.73 6.16 14.38
N LEU A 120 17.81 5.42 15.50
CA LEU A 120 18.34 4.05 15.53
C LEU A 120 19.74 3.89 14.86
N GLY A 121 20.57 4.93 14.93
CA GLY A 121 21.90 4.96 14.30
C GLY A 121 21.93 5.38 12.83
N ILE A 122 20.77 5.71 12.24
CA ILE A 122 20.63 6.15 10.85
C ILE A 122 20.43 7.66 10.80
N ASN A 123 21.16 8.36 9.94
CA ASN A 123 20.94 9.78 9.67
C ASN A 123 19.68 9.97 8.80
N LEU A 124 18.69 10.68 9.32
CA LEU A 124 17.39 10.91 8.70
C LEU A 124 17.46 11.85 7.49
N ALA A 125 18.41 12.77 7.48
CA ALA A 125 18.58 13.79 6.44
C ALA A 125 19.32 13.25 5.20
N GLU A 126 20.07 12.15 5.37
CA GLU A 126 20.89 11.56 4.32
C GLU A 126 20.23 10.29 3.75
N PRO A 127 20.52 9.93 2.49
CA PRO A 127 20.08 8.65 1.95
C PRO A 127 20.72 7.47 2.69
N GLU A 128 19.89 6.53 3.15
CA GLU A 128 20.38 5.24 3.66
C GLU A 128 20.37 4.23 2.53
N LEU A 129 21.48 3.51 2.36
CA LEU A 129 21.73 2.76 1.13
C LEU A 129 21.34 1.28 1.23
N TRP A 130 21.19 0.72 2.43
CA TRP A 130 21.17 -0.72 2.63
C TRP A 130 19.93 -1.18 3.39
N VAL A 131 19.84 -0.86 4.68
CA VAL A 131 18.87 -1.49 5.59
C VAL A 131 17.43 -1.07 5.26
N LEU A 132 17.15 0.22 5.22
CA LEU A 132 15.80 0.74 5.04
C LEU A 132 15.26 0.51 3.62
N PRO A 133 16.03 0.70 2.53
CA PRO A 133 15.56 0.37 1.19
C PRO A 133 15.22 -1.11 1.00
N ILE A 134 16.03 -2.01 1.57
CA ILE A 134 15.76 -3.45 1.52
C ILE A 134 14.48 -3.77 2.30
N LEU A 135 14.31 -3.21 3.50
CA LEU A 135 13.11 -3.40 4.30
C LEU A 135 11.85 -2.81 3.61
N ALA A 136 11.97 -1.64 2.98
CA ALA A 136 10.88 -1.01 2.24
C ALA A 136 10.47 -1.86 1.03
N GLY A 137 11.44 -2.35 0.26
CA GLY A 137 11.22 -3.25 -0.86
C GLY A 137 10.59 -4.57 -0.40
N ALA A 138 11.17 -5.24 0.60
CA ALA A 138 10.65 -6.49 1.15
C ALA A 138 9.23 -6.32 1.71
N GLY A 139 8.97 -5.26 2.46
CA GLY A 139 7.64 -4.91 2.96
C GLY A 139 6.62 -4.70 1.84
N THR A 140 7.00 -3.95 0.81
CA THR A 140 6.16 -3.73 -0.38
C THR A 140 5.90 -5.03 -1.14
N PHE A 141 6.88 -5.93 -1.21
CA PHE A 141 6.74 -7.24 -1.84
C PHE A 141 5.74 -8.11 -1.10
N VAL A 142 5.88 -8.24 0.23
CA VAL A 142 4.94 -8.99 1.07
C VAL A 142 3.54 -8.41 0.97
N GLN A 143 3.40 -7.08 1.04
CA GLN A 143 2.12 -6.40 0.87
C GLN A 143 1.50 -6.69 -0.51
N SER A 144 2.29 -6.60 -1.58
CA SER A 144 1.83 -6.86 -2.95
C SER A 144 1.44 -8.33 -3.15
N LEU A 145 2.16 -9.26 -2.53
CA LEU A 145 1.88 -10.69 -2.58
C LEU A 145 0.49 -11.00 -2.00
N LEU A 146 0.21 -10.48 -0.80
CA LEU A 146 -1.10 -10.62 -0.12
C LEU A 146 -2.25 -10.04 -0.97
N MET A 147 -1.96 -9.01 -1.75
CA MET A 147 -2.94 -8.31 -2.57
C MET A 147 -3.19 -8.93 -3.95
N SER A 148 -2.20 -9.65 -4.51
CA SER A 148 -2.22 -10.12 -5.90
C SER A 148 -3.23 -11.24 -6.20
N GLY A 149 -3.58 -12.06 -5.20
CA GLY A 149 -4.53 -13.16 -5.36
C GLY A 149 -4.19 -14.16 -6.47
N GLY A 150 -2.93 -14.22 -6.91
CA GLY A 150 -2.45 -15.17 -7.93
C GLY A 150 -2.78 -14.82 -9.40
N ASP A 151 -3.33 -13.65 -9.70
CA ASP A 151 -3.62 -13.24 -11.09
C ASP A 151 -2.32 -13.05 -11.91
N PRO A 152 -2.12 -13.80 -13.02
CA PRO A 152 -0.98 -13.62 -13.92
C PRO A 152 -0.77 -12.18 -14.41
N ALA A 153 -1.86 -11.41 -14.60
CA ALA A 153 -1.78 -10.04 -15.06
C ALA A 153 -1.12 -9.10 -14.03
N GLN A 154 -1.11 -9.48 -12.75
CA GLN A 154 -0.54 -8.68 -11.67
C GLN A 154 0.89 -9.10 -11.30
N ARG A 155 1.43 -10.17 -11.92
CA ARG A 155 2.78 -10.68 -11.64
C ARG A 155 3.90 -9.69 -11.95
N GLY A 156 3.76 -8.88 -13.02
CA GLY A 156 4.74 -7.85 -13.33
C GLY A 156 4.80 -6.79 -12.22
N MET A 157 3.63 -6.33 -11.76
CA MET A 157 3.53 -5.35 -10.68
C MET A 157 4.08 -5.89 -9.34
N LEU A 158 3.93 -7.19 -9.08
CA LEU A 158 4.45 -7.84 -7.87
C LEU A 158 5.95 -7.67 -7.70
N TYR A 159 6.72 -7.68 -8.79
CA TYR A 159 8.19 -7.55 -8.73
C TYR A 159 8.67 -6.13 -9.03
N VAL A 160 8.05 -5.44 -9.98
CA VAL A 160 8.48 -4.10 -10.38
C VAL A 160 8.25 -3.08 -9.27
N ALA A 161 7.11 -3.11 -8.58
CA ALA A 161 6.82 -2.12 -7.54
C ALA A 161 7.82 -2.20 -6.36
N PRO A 162 8.10 -3.36 -5.76
CA PRO A 162 9.11 -3.47 -4.71
C PRO A 162 10.51 -3.00 -5.09
N LEU A 163 10.96 -3.33 -6.31
CA LEU A 163 12.27 -2.91 -6.81
C LEU A 163 12.32 -1.40 -7.03
N MET A 164 11.26 -0.82 -7.61
CA MET A 164 11.12 0.62 -7.77
C MET A 164 11.15 1.33 -6.42
N ILE A 165 10.42 0.81 -5.43
CA ILE A 165 10.39 1.40 -4.10
C ILE A 165 11.76 1.33 -3.44
N ALA A 166 12.43 0.18 -3.46
CA ALA A 166 13.77 0.05 -2.93
C ALA A 166 14.73 1.06 -3.58
N TRP A 167 14.67 1.21 -4.91
CA TRP A 167 15.47 2.21 -5.63
C TRP A 167 15.15 3.65 -5.22
N VAL A 168 13.87 4.03 -5.17
CA VAL A 168 13.44 5.37 -4.73
C VAL A 168 13.90 5.65 -3.31
N THR A 169 13.63 4.75 -2.36
CA THR A 169 14.00 4.96 -0.95
C THR A 169 15.51 5.00 -0.72
N ARG A 170 16.31 4.40 -1.63
CA ARG A 170 17.76 4.50 -1.62
C ARG A 170 18.26 5.85 -2.14
N SER A 171 17.51 6.51 -3.01
CA SER A 171 17.90 7.79 -3.64
C SER A 171 17.54 9.01 -2.80
N PHE A 172 16.69 8.88 -1.79
CA PHE A 172 16.14 9.98 -1.01
C PHE A 172 16.44 9.86 0.48
N PRO A 173 16.27 10.94 1.28
CA PRO A 173 16.55 10.92 2.71
C PRO A 173 15.87 9.77 3.46
N ALA A 174 16.58 9.20 4.45
CA ALA A 174 16.15 8.01 5.18
C ALA A 174 14.78 8.16 5.87
N GLY A 175 14.34 9.39 6.19
CA GLY A 175 12.98 9.65 6.67
C GLY A 175 11.89 9.11 5.73
N LEU A 176 12.08 9.19 4.41
CA LEU A 176 11.16 8.63 3.42
C LEU A 176 11.15 7.09 3.46
N ALA A 177 12.32 6.48 3.66
CA ALA A 177 12.43 5.03 3.73
C ALA A 177 11.74 4.48 4.99
N ILE A 178 11.86 5.15 6.14
CA ILE A 178 11.12 4.82 7.37
C ILE A 178 9.61 4.88 7.14
N TYR A 179 9.12 5.96 6.51
CA TYR A 179 7.72 6.08 6.14
C TYR A 179 7.25 4.89 5.30
N TRP A 180 8.05 4.46 4.32
CA TRP A 180 7.68 3.36 3.43
C TRP A 180 7.67 2.00 4.13
N VAL A 181 8.66 1.75 5.00
CA VAL A 181 8.71 0.56 5.85
C VAL A 181 7.46 0.49 6.72
N MET A 182 7.14 1.57 7.44
CA MET A 182 5.95 1.61 8.30
C MET A 182 4.65 1.49 7.52
N THR A 183 4.56 2.13 6.35
CA THR A 183 3.41 2.03 5.45
C THR A 183 3.16 0.59 5.02
N SER A 184 4.23 -0.17 4.77
CA SER A 184 4.16 -1.59 4.42
C SER A 184 3.73 -2.45 5.61
N VAL A 185 4.34 -2.23 6.78
CA VAL A 185 4.01 -2.93 8.03
C VAL A 185 2.53 -2.73 8.39
N VAL A 186 2.07 -1.48 8.45
CA VAL A 186 0.68 -1.17 8.78
C VAL A 186 -0.25 -1.78 7.74
N GLY A 187 0.06 -1.69 6.45
CA GLY A 187 -0.80 -2.28 5.42
C GLY A 187 -0.89 -3.82 5.48
N VAL A 188 0.17 -4.51 5.91
CA VAL A 188 0.12 -5.95 6.18
C VAL A 188 -0.78 -6.23 7.38
N VAL A 189 -0.66 -5.46 8.47
CA VAL A 189 -1.52 -5.57 9.66
C VAL A 189 -2.99 -5.30 9.30
N GLU A 190 -3.27 -4.25 8.53
CA GLU A 190 -4.62 -3.93 8.03
C GLU A 190 -5.21 -5.09 7.22
N HIS A 191 -4.42 -5.70 6.34
CA HIS A 191 -4.86 -6.83 5.53
C HIS A 191 -5.23 -8.04 6.39
N TYR A 192 -4.37 -8.45 7.33
CA TYR A 192 -4.65 -9.57 8.21
C TYR A 192 -5.81 -9.30 9.17
N GLY A 193 -5.86 -8.11 9.78
CA GLY A 193 -6.96 -7.72 10.66
C GLY A 193 -8.30 -7.72 9.93
N PHE A 194 -8.36 -7.17 8.73
CA PHE A 194 -9.60 -7.10 7.97
C PHE A 194 -10.04 -8.47 7.43
N THR A 195 -9.12 -9.29 6.93
CA THR A 195 -9.43 -10.66 6.49
C THR A 195 -9.89 -11.53 7.66
N TRP A 196 -9.31 -11.37 8.85
CA TRP A 196 -9.79 -12.01 10.07
C TRP A 196 -11.21 -11.57 10.45
N ILE A 197 -11.51 -10.27 10.42
CA ILE A 197 -12.87 -9.73 10.68
C ILE A 197 -13.89 -10.28 9.67
N MET A 198 -13.53 -10.38 8.39
CA MET A 198 -14.45 -10.93 7.38
C MET A 198 -14.72 -12.42 7.61
N ARG A 199 -13.70 -13.22 7.91
CA ARG A 199 -13.84 -14.66 8.17
C ARG A 199 -14.66 -14.94 9.43
N THR A 200 -14.46 -14.17 10.50
CA THR A 200 -15.24 -14.30 11.74
C THR A 200 -16.71 -13.96 11.52
N ARG A 201 -17.01 -12.89 10.77
CA ARG A 201 -18.39 -12.53 10.40
C ARG A 201 -19.06 -13.56 9.50
N ALA A 202 -18.32 -14.22 8.60
CA ALA A 202 -18.85 -15.30 7.76
C ALA A 202 -19.21 -16.52 8.61
N ARG A 203 -18.31 -16.97 9.48
CA ARG A 203 -18.55 -18.10 10.41
C ARG A 203 -19.74 -17.85 11.34
N ALA A 204 -19.87 -16.63 11.87
CA ALA A 204 -20.99 -16.26 12.73
C ALA A 204 -22.36 -16.27 12.03
N LYS A 205 -22.40 -16.18 10.69
CA LYS A 205 -23.62 -16.32 9.88
C LYS A 205 -23.96 -17.76 9.52
N GLU A 206 -22.95 -18.64 9.47
CA GLU A 206 -23.12 -20.06 9.13
C GLU A 206 -23.54 -20.92 10.34
N GLN A 207 -23.35 -20.43 11.57
CA GLN A 207 -23.77 -21.13 12.77
C GLN A 207 -25.30 -20.95 12.94
N PRO A 208 -26.12 -22.01 12.75
CA PRO A 208 -27.56 -21.89 12.91
C PRO A 208 -27.85 -21.60 14.39
N ARG A 209 -28.68 -20.58 14.64
CA ARG A 209 -29.25 -20.33 15.96
C ARG A 209 -30.13 -21.49 16.40
#